data_AF-B5I1Z4-F1
#
_entry.id   AF-B5I1Z4-F1
#
_cell.length_a   1.000
_cell.length_b   1.000
_cell.length_c   1.000
_cell.angle_alpha   90.00
_cell.angle_beta   90.00
_cell.angle_gamma   90.00
#
_symmetry.space_group_name_H-M   'P 1'
#
loop_
_entity.id
_entity.type
_entity.pdbx_description
1 polymer ?
#
loop_
_entity_poly.entity_id
_entity_poly.type
_entity_poly.pdbx_seq_one_letter_code
_entity_poly.pdbx_strand_id
1 'polypeptide(L)'
;MTSSSRSEAGVPMSTTTVETSAAVSRTAPAQAPGRIRRRGDKSLAGSLVSHGILIVASLIALFPILWLVFLSLGPDKDDYLHPGGIWKKMTFDNYSFVLQHTAFFDWLKSSLIVSLGTTVIGVLIAATTGYAVSRMRFPGYRKFMWVLLVTQMFPVAVLMVPMYQMLSDLQLIDSYLGL
;
A
#
# COMPACT_ATOMS: atom_id res chain seq x y z
N MET A 1 92.22 -49.57 10.65
CA MET A 1 92.76 -48.73 9.56
C MET A 1 91.77 -47.60 9.34
N THR A 2 92.03 -46.43 9.96
CA THR A 2 92.36 -45.15 9.27
C THR A 2 91.16 -44.66 8.46
N SER A 3 90.47 -43.55 8.74
CA SER A 3 90.90 -42.14 8.96
C SER A 3 89.74 -41.32 8.35
N SER A 4 89.12 -40.36 9.06
CA SER A 4 89.14 -38.90 8.78
C SER A 4 88.58 -38.50 7.39
N SER A 5 87.71 -37.52 7.15
CA SER A 5 87.43 -36.19 7.74
C SER A 5 86.10 -35.67 7.08
N ARG A 6 85.13 -35.07 7.78
CA ARG A 6 84.94 -33.64 8.16
C ARG A 6 84.42 -32.69 7.04
N SER A 7 83.50 -31.79 7.44
CA SER A 7 82.93 -30.59 6.77
C SER A 7 81.95 -30.83 5.60
N GLU A 8 80.81 -30.15 5.41
CA GLU A 8 80.17 -28.95 6.00
C GLU A 8 78.68 -28.97 5.59
N ALA A 9 77.73 -28.83 6.52
CA ALA A 9 76.87 -27.65 6.72
C ALA A 9 76.47 -26.86 5.44
N GLY A 10 75.18 -26.88 5.07
CA GLY A 10 74.61 -25.92 4.09
C GLY A 10 73.38 -26.39 3.30
N VAL A 11 72.23 -26.54 3.96
CA VAL A 11 70.89 -26.40 3.35
C VAL A 11 70.60 -24.87 3.27
N PRO A 12 69.78 -24.28 2.37
CA PRO A 12 68.76 -24.86 1.47
C PRO A 12 68.82 -24.35 0.01
N MET A 13 68.18 -25.06 -0.93
CA MET A 13 67.66 -24.39 -2.12
C MET A 13 66.39 -25.07 -2.61
N SER A 14 65.26 -24.50 -2.17
CA SER A 14 63.92 -24.78 -2.68
C SER A 14 63.89 -24.51 -4.19
N THR A 15 63.91 -25.57 -4.99
CA THR A 15 63.58 -25.48 -6.41
C THR A 15 62.06 -25.48 -6.53
N THR A 16 61.52 -24.27 -6.40
CA THR A 16 60.19 -23.90 -6.85
C THR A 16 60.12 -24.16 -8.35
N THR A 17 59.65 -25.34 -8.74
CA THR A 17 59.30 -25.62 -10.14
C THR A 17 57.99 -24.89 -10.41
N VAL A 18 58.13 -23.72 -11.02
CA VAL A 18 57.05 -23.00 -11.69
C VAL A 18 56.70 -23.81 -12.94
N GLU A 19 55.77 -24.75 -12.84
CA GLU A 19 55.02 -25.22 -14.01
C GLU A 19 53.91 -24.20 -14.31
N THR A 20 54.31 -23.18 -15.07
CA THR A 20 53.40 -22.49 -16.00
C THR A 20 53.04 -23.49 -17.10
N SER A 21 51.97 -24.25 -16.89
CA SER A 21 51.28 -24.95 -17.98
C SER A 21 49.92 -24.31 -18.18
N ALA A 22 49.90 -23.36 -19.11
CA ALA A 22 48.70 -22.87 -19.74
C ALA A 22 48.01 -24.02 -20.46
N ALA A 23 46.88 -24.50 -19.93
CA ALA A 23 45.95 -25.29 -20.71
C ALA A 23 44.53 -25.11 -20.21
N VAL A 24 43.81 -24.30 -20.97
CA VAL A 24 42.35 -24.25 -21.06
C VAL A 24 41.69 -23.58 -19.86
N SER A 25 41.60 -22.25 -19.98
CA SER A 25 40.36 -21.53 -19.71
C SER A 25 39.18 -22.38 -20.17
N ARG A 26 38.63 -23.18 -19.26
CA ARG A 26 37.27 -23.68 -19.41
C ARG A 26 36.41 -22.45 -19.25
N THR A 27 36.09 -21.84 -20.37
CA THR A 27 34.96 -20.93 -20.51
C THR A 27 33.78 -21.71 -19.93
N ALA A 28 33.48 -21.49 -18.65
CA ALA A 28 32.22 -21.88 -18.08
C ALA A 28 31.18 -21.34 -19.06
N PRO A 29 30.24 -22.15 -19.56
CA PRO A 29 29.24 -21.64 -20.47
C PRO A 29 28.59 -20.46 -19.75
N ALA A 30 28.73 -19.28 -20.35
CA ALA A 30 28.06 -18.08 -19.88
C ALA A 30 26.61 -18.48 -19.63
N GLN A 31 26.20 -18.50 -18.36
CA GLN A 31 24.84 -18.85 -18.01
C GLN A 31 23.97 -17.89 -18.81
N ALA A 32 23.24 -18.46 -19.78
CA ALA A 32 22.38 -17.71 -20.67
C ALA A 32 21.48 -16.82 -19.78
N PRO A 33 21.35 -15.52 -20.09
CA PRO A 33 20.52 -14.63 -19.29
C PRO A 33 19.15 -15.30 -19.17
N GLY A 34 18.76 -15.60 -17.92
CA GLY A 34 17.53 -16.30 -17.61
C GLY A 34 16.41 -15.65 -18.41
N ARG A 35 15.84 -16.40 -19.35
CA ARG A 35 14.75 -15.93 -20.22
C ARG A 35 13.70 -15.33 -19.29
N ILE A 36 13.60 -14.00 -19.28
CA ILE A 36 12.47 -13.28 -18.69
C ILE A 36 11.26 -13.91 -19.37
N ARG A 37 10.53 -14.73 -18.61
CA ARG A 37 9.40 -15.51 -19.05
C ARG A 37 8.43 -14.53 -19.68
N ARG A 38 8.43 -14.46 -21.02
CA ARG A 38 7.68 -13.47 -21.78
C ARG A 38 6.23 -13.57 -21.32
N ARG A 39 5.76 -12.43 -20.79
CA ARG A 39 4.40 -12.16 -20.36
C ARG A 39 3.46 -12.80 -21.37
N GLY A 40 2.70 -13.77 -20.86
CA GLY A 40 2.01 -14.78 -21.67
C GLY A 40 1.27 -14.17 -22.85
N ASP A 41 1.40 -14.86 -23.98
CA ASP A 41 0.44 -14.81 -25.06
C ASP A 41 -0.91 -15.19 -24.47
N LYS A 42 -1.64 -14.18 -23.96
CA LYS A 42 -3.03 -14.36 -23.54
C LYS A 42 -3.76 -14.70 -24.82
N SER A 43 -4.11 -15.99 -24.98
CA SER A 43 -5.09 -16.45 -25.95
C SER A 43 -6.22 -15.41 -26.02
N LEU A 44 -6.58 -14.98 -27.22
CA LEU A 44 -7.64 -13.98 -27.45
C LEU A 44 -8.92 -14.34 -26.68
N ALA A 45 -9.20 -15.64 -26.51
CA ALA A 45 -10.28 -16.16 -25.68
C ALA A 45 -10.10 -15.89 -24.17
N GLY A 46 -8.88 -16.07 -23.63
CA GLY A 46 -8.57 -15.73 -22.24
C GLY A 46 -8.64 -14.22 -21.96
N SER A 47 -8.29 -13.40 -22.95
CA SER A 47 -8.52 -11.96 -22.90
C SER A 47 -10.01 -11.64 -22.90
N LEU A 48 -10.80 -12.22 -23.82
CA LEU A 48 -12.22 -11.94 -23.96
C LEU A 48 -13.03 -12.34 -22.72
N VAL A 49 -12.71 -13.51 -22.13
CA VAL A 49 -13.31 -13.95 -20.86
C VAL A 49 -12.94 -13.02 -19.72
N SER A 50 -11.67 -12.58 -19.64
CA SER A 50 -11.25 -11.61 -18.62
C SER A 50 -11.99 -10.28 -18.75
N HIS A 51 -12.17 -9.76 -19.97
CA HIS A 51 -12.92 -8.54 -20.23
C HIS A 51 -14.40 -8.71 -19.88
N GLY A 52 -15.02 -9.85 -20.25
CA GLY A 52 -16.41 -10.15 -19.88
C GLY A 52 -16.62 -10.18 -18.37
N ILE A 53 -15.73 -10.86 -17.63
CA ILE A 53 -15.77 -10.89 -16.16
C ILE A 53 -15.59 -9.49 -15.57
N LEU A 54 -14.64 -8.70 -16.08
CA LEU A 54 -14.41 -7.32 -15.62
C LEU A 54 -15.62 -6.42 -15.89
N ILE A 55 -16.28 -6.56 -17.03
CA ILE A 55 -17.51 -5.81 -17.36
C ILE A 55 -18.62 -6.17 -16.39
N VAL A 56 -18.88 -7.47 -16.17
CA VAL A 56 -19.92 -7.91 -15.24
C VAL A 56 -19.61 -7.45 -13.81
N ALA A 57 -18.36 -7.61 -13.35
CA ALA A 57 -17.94 -7.13 -12.04
C ALA A 57 -18.09 -5.61 -11.90
N SER A 58 -17.74 -4.85 -12.94
CA SER A 58 -17.93 -3.40 -12.95
C SER A 58 -19.41 -3.01 -12.93
N LEU A 59 -20.28 -3.73 -13.64
CA LEU A 59 -21.73 -3.45 -13.61
C LEU A 59 -22.31 -3.70 -12.22
N ILE A 60 -21.92 -4.78 -11.55
CA ILE A 60 -22.35 -5.08 -10.18
C ILE A 60 -21.85 -4.00 -9.21
N ALA A 61 -20.60 -3.54 -9.35
CA ALA A 61 -20.03 -2.50 -8.50
C ALA A 61 -20.65 -1.11 -8.75
N LEU A 62 -21.02 -0.79 -9.99
CA LEU A 62 -21.63 0.49 -10.37
C LEU A 62 -23.13 0.53 -10.08
N PHE A 63 -23.81 -0.62 -10.03
CA PHE A 63 -25.24 -0.71 -9.78
C PHE A 63 -25.71 0.13 -8.55
N PRO A 64 -25.13 -0.01 -7.34
CA PRO A 64 -25.58 0.79 -6.19
C PRO A 64 -25.33 2.29 -6.38
N ILE A 65 -24.28 2.68 -7.11
CA ILE A 65 -23.97 4.08 -7.39
C ILE A 65 -25.01 4.65 -8.36
N LEU A 66 -25.32 3.93 -9.44
CA LEU A 66 -26.36 4.33 -10.41
C LEU A 66 -27.73 4.42 -9.73
N TRP A 67 -28.03 3.50 -8.82
CA TRP A 67 -29.26 3.53 -8.02
C TRP A 67 -29.33 4.76 -7.13
N LEU A 68 -28.22 5.13 -6.47
CA LEU A 68 -28.15 6.32 -5.63
C LEU A 68 -28.34 7.60 -6.45
N VAL A 69 -27.72 7.67 -7.64
CA VAL A 69 -27.92 8.79 -8.58
C VAL A 69 -29.39 8.89 -9.02
N PHE A 70 -30.02 7.76 -9.36
CA PHE A 70 -31.44 7.72 -9.70
C PHE A 70 -32.32 8.23 -8.55
N LEU A 71 -32.03 7.81 -7.32
CA LEU A 71 -32.75 8.27 -6.14
C LEU A 71 -32.55 9.77 -5.86
N SER A 72 -31.35 10.31 -6.11
CA SER A 72 -31.03 11.73 -5.94
C SER A 72 -31.84 12.66 -6.86
N LEU A 73 -32.43 12.13 -7.92
CA LEU A 73 -33.25 12.89 -8.87
C LEU A 73 -34.74 12.92 -8.49
N GLY A 74 -35.15 12.18 -7.46
CA GLY A 74 -36.49 12.21 -6.90
C GLY A 74 -36.71 13.46 -6.03
N PRO A 75 -37.63 14.37 -6.38
CA PRO A 75 -37.85 15.61 -5.63
C PRO A 75 -38.49 15.40 -4.25
N ASP A 76 -39.18 14.28 -4.06
CA ASP A 76 -39.94 14.03 -2.84
C ASP A 76 -39.10 13.28 -1.82
N LYS A 77 -39.23 13.66 -0.55
CA LYS A 77 -38.50 13.00 0.54
C LYS A 77 -38.81 11.52 0.63
N ASP A 78 -40.00 11.07 0.24
CA ASP A 78 -40.44 9.68 0.33
C ASP A 78 -40.08 8.83 -0.91
N ASP A 79 -39.33 9.38 -1.87
CA ASP A 79 -38.96 8.68 -3.09
C ASP A 79 -38.09 7.44 -2.87
N TYR A 80 -37.44 7.34 -1.71
CA TYR A 80 -36.73 6.12 -1.30
C TYR A 80 -37.68 4.95 -0.97
N LEU A 81 -38.93 5.23 -0.59
CA LEU A 81 -39.96 4.21 -0.31
C LEU A 81 -40.69 3.76 -1.58
N HIS A 82 -40.85 4.67 -2.56
CA HIS A 82 -41.59 4.41 -3.81
C HIS A 82 -40.80 4.84 -5.07
N PRO A 83 -39.65 4.20 -5.36
CA PRO A 83 -38.74 4.63 -6.43
C PRO A 83 -39.31 4.50 -7.85
N GLY A 84 -40.38 3.72 -8.04
CA GLY A 84 -41.07 3.60 -9.34
C GLY A 84 -41.73 4.89 -9.83
N GLY A 85 -42.02 5.83 -8.92
CA GLY A 85 -42.62 7.13 -9.26
C GLY A 85 -41.62 8.18 -9.78
N ILE A 86 -40.31 7.98 -9.53
CA ILE A 86 -39.26 8.97 -9.82
C ILE A 86 -39.14 9.24 -11.33
N TRP A 87 -39.34 8.23 -12.18
CA TRP A 87 -39.24 8.36 -13.65
C TRP A 87 -40.10 9.49 -14.24
N LYS A 88 -41.25 9.82 -13.62
CA LYS A 88 -42.17 10.85 -14.13
C LYS A 88 -41.89 12.25 -13.59
N LYS A 89 -41.11 12.37 -12.51
CA LYS A 89 -40.88 13.61 -11.77
C LYS A 89 -39.39 13.91 -11.57
N MET A 90 -38.54 13.27 -12.37
CA MET A 90 -37.09 13.42 -12.32
C MET A 90 -36.72 14.89 -12.49
N THR A 91 -36.04 15.47 -11.50
CA THR A 91 -35.61 16.87 -11.52
C THR A 91 -34.21 17.03 -10.93
N PHE A 92 -33.57 18.16 -11.25
CA PHE A 92 -32.28 18.55 -10.69
C PHE A 92 -32.41 19.53 -9.50
N ASP A 93 -33.64 19.80 -9.04
CA ASP A 93 -33.91 20.75 -7.96
C ASP A 93 -33.22 20.38 -6.63
N ASN A 94 -33.02 19.09 -6.36
CA ASN A 94 -32.25 18.65 -5.20
C ASN A 94 -30.80 19.17 -5.23
N TYR A 95 -30.18 19.21 -6.41
CA TYR A 95 -28.81 19.70 -6.57
C TYR A 95 -28.74 21.22 -6.41
N SER A 96 -29.67 21.97 -7.02
CA SER A 96 -29.72 23.43 -6.85
C SER A 96 -30.01 23.80 -5.39
N PHE A 97 -30.91 23.07 -4.74
CA PHE A 97 -31.23 23.26 -3.32
C PHE A 97 -30.01 23.06 -2.42
N VAL A 98 -29.25 21.98 -2.61
CA VAL A 98 -28.03 21.74 -1.83
C VAL A 98 -26.99 22.83 -2.08
N LEU A 99 -26.80 23.26 -3.33
CA LEU A 99 -25.77 24.24 -3.68
C LEU A 99 -26.11 25.67 -3.22
N GLN A 100 -27.38 26.05 -3.16
CA GLN A 100 -27.81 27.43 -2.87
C GLN A 100 -28.42 27.62 -1.47
N HIS A 101 -29.06 26.59 -0.92
CA HIS A 101 -29.81 26.68 0.33
C HIS A 101 -29.19 25.90 1.49
N THR A 102 -28.00 25.31 1.30
CA THR A 102 -27.27 24.64 2.37
C THR A 102 -25.82 25.12 2.47
N ALA A 103 -25.18 24.88 3.61
CA ALA A 103 -23.77 25.19 3.84
C ALA A 103 -22.82 24.18 3.15
N PHE A 104 -23.23 23.64 1.99
CA PHE A 104 -22.52 22.57 1.27
C PHE A 104 -21.05 22.90 1.03
N PHE A 105 -20.76 24.11 0.54
CA PHE A 105 -19.38 24.52 0.26
C PHE A 105 -18.52 24.64 1.52
N ASP A 106 -19.11 24.98 2.67
CA ASP A 106 -18.37 25.08 3.92
C ASP A 106 -18.09 23.69 4.49
N TRP A 107 -19.06 22.77 4.46
CA TRP A 107 -18.83 21.36 4.82
C TRP A 107 -17.82 20.68 3.89
N LEU A 108 -17.86 21.00 2.60
CA LEU A 108 -16.91 20.51 1.61
C LEU A 108 -15.49 21.02 1.91
N LYS A 109 -15.33 22.32 2.19
CA LYS A 109 -14.04 22.91 2.57
C LYS A 109 -13.50 22.27 3.85
N SER A 110 -14.31 22.15 4.90
CA SER A 110 -13.88 21.53 6.16
C SER A 110 -13.43 20.08 5.95
N SER A 111 -14.20 19.30 5.21
CA SER A 111 -13.86 17.92 4.88
C SER A 111 -12.57 17.83 4.05
N LEU A 112 -12.38 18.73 3.09
CA LEU A 112 -11.18 18.78 2.25
C LEU A 112 -9.93 19.12 3.07
N ILE A 113 -10.00 20.16 3.91
CA ILE A 113 -8.87 20.60 4.75
C ILE A 113 -8.47 19.49 5.72
N VAL A 114 -9.44 18.88 6.41
CA VAL A 114 -9.20 17.83 7.40
C VAL A 114 -8.69 16.55 6.74
N SER A 115 -9.34 16.08 5.67
CA SER A 115 -8.91 14.85 4.98
C SER A 115 -7.52 14.98 4.36
N LEU A 116 -7.20 16.14 3.77
CA LEU A 116 -5.88 16.39 3.20
C LEU A 116 -4.82 16.50 4.29
N GLY A 117 -5.09 17.25 5.36
CA GLY A 117 -4.18 17.39 6.50
C GLY A 117 -3.86 16.05 7.17
N THR A 118 -4.89 15.26 7.47
CA THR A 118 -4.75 13.92 8.05
C THR A 118 -4.04 12.96 7.10
N THR A 119 -4.29 13.02 5.79
CA THR A 119 -3.59 12.20 4.79
C THR A 119 -2.10 12.55 4.72
N VAL A 120 -1.75 13.83 4.65
CA VAL A 120 -0.34 14.25 4.56
C VAL A 120 0.43 13.82 5.81
N ILE A 121 -0.09 14.13 7.00
CA ILE A 121 0.56 13.78 8.26
C ILE A 121 0.64 12.25 8.41
N GLY A 122 -0.48 11.57 8.13
CA GLY A 122 -0.58 10.11 8.21
C GLY A 122 0.38 9.40 7.28
N VAL A 123 0.49 9.83 6.01
CA VAL A 123 1.43 9.25 5.04
C VAL A 123 2.87 9.50 5.43
N LEU A 124 3.23 10.69 5.92
CA LEU A 124 4.59 10.97 6.38
C LEU A 124 5.00 10.05 7.54
N ILE A 125 4.13 9.90 8.54
CA ILE A 125 4.38 9.03 9.70
C ILE A 125 4.38 7.55 9.27
N ALA A 126 3.43 7.13 8.45
CA ALA A 126 3.32 5.75 7.99
C ALA A 126 4.50 5.36 7.09
N ALA A 127 4.95 6.24 6.20
CA ALA A 127 6.08 5.98 5.31
C ALA A 127 7.39 5.89 6.08
N THR A 128 7.65 6.82 7.01
CA THR A 128 8.86 6.80 7.86
C THR A 128 8.87 5.59 8.79
N THR A 129 7.75 5.28 9.44
CA THR A 129 7.60 4.10 10.30
C THR A 129 7.74 2.82 9.48
N GLY A 130 7.07 2.74 8.32
CA GLY A 130 7.15 1.60 7.41
C GLY A 130 8.57 1.37 6.88
N TYR A 131 9.31 2.44 6.61
CA TYR A 131 10.73 2.34 6.23
C TYR A 131 11.59 1.80 7.37
N ALA A 132 11.47 2.38 8.57
CA ALA A 132 12.22 1.92 9.75
C ALA A 132 11.93 0.44 10.04
N VAL A 133 10.66 0.06 10.01
CA VAL A 133 10.20 -1.32 10.24
C VAL A 133 10.68 -2.29 9.16
N SER A 134 10.68 -1.90 7.89
CA SER A 134 11.01 -2.80 6.77
C SER A 134 12.51 -2.95 6.54
N ARG A 135 13.32 -1.94 6.86
CA ARG A 135 14.76 -1.91 6.59
C ARG A 135 15.64 -2.03 7.82
N MET A 136 15.20 -1.55 8.99
CA MET A 136 16.02 -1.59 10.20
C MET A 136 15.73 -2.86 11.00
N ARG A 137 16.80 -3.52 11.49
CA ARG A 137 16.70 -4.67 12.40
C ARG A 137 16.93 -4.20 13.83
N PHE A 138 15.85 -3.88 14.54
CA PHE A 138 15.90 -3.46 15.95
C PHE A 138 15.39 -4.58 16.88
N PRO A 139 15.94 -4.69 18.11
CA PRO A 139 15.44 -5.63 19.10
C PRO A 139 14.01 -5.23 19.51
N GLY A 140 13.06 -6.17 19.44
CA GLY A 140 11.65 -5.93 19.80
C GLY A 140 10.67 -5.76 18.63
N TYR A 141 11.14 -5.85 17.37
CA TYR A 141 10.31 -5.77 16.16
C TYR A 141 8.99 -6.55 16.25
N ARG A 142 9.05 -7.82 16.67
CA ARG A 142 7.86 -8.69 16.73
C ARG A 142 6.84 -8.20 17.76
N LYS A 143 7.30 -7.69 18.91
CA LYS A 143 6.42 -7.12 19.95
C LYS A 143 5.76 -5.84 19.47
N PHE A 144 6.55 -4.95 18.85
CA PHE A 144 6.03 -3.71 18.26
C PHE A 144 4.94 -3.97 17.21
N MET A 145 5.17 -4.93 16.30
CA MET A 145 4.18 -5.35 15.31
C MET A 145 2.89 -5.86 15.94
N TRP A 146 2.99 -6.72 16.97
CA TRP A 146 1.81 -7.19 17.69
C TRP A 146 1.03 -6.06 18.36
N VAL A 147 1.71 -5.11 19.00
CA VAL A 147 1.06 -3.95 19.62
C VAL A 147 0.32 -3.13 18.57
N LEU A 148 0.94 -2.83 17.43
CA LEU A 148 0.27 -2.10 16.34
C LEU A 148 -0.98 -2.82 15.82
N LEU A 149 -0.93 -4.15 15.68
CA LEU A 149 -2.09 -4.91 15.24
C LEU A 149 -3.21 -4.90 16.29
N VAL A 150 -2.85 -5.12 17.56
CA VAL A 150 -3.83 -5.13 18.67
C VAL A 150 -4.50 -3.76 18.83
N THR A 151 -3.76 -2.66 18.70
CA THR A 151 -4.35 -1.31 18.79
C THR A 151 -5.28 -1.00 17.63
N GLN A 152 -4.99 -1.46 16.41
CA GLN A 152 -5.87 -1.29 15.24
C GLN A 152 -7.16 -2.13 15.33
N MET A 153 -7.16 -3.22 16.10
CA MET A 153 -8.36 -4.00 16.37
C MET A 153 -9.26 -3.40 17.45
N PHE A 154 -8.79 -2.36 18.16
CA PHE A 154 -9.57 -1.75 19.23
C PHE A 154 -10.80 -1.03 18.64
N PRO A 155 -12.01 -1.29 19.16
CA PRO A 155 -13.23 -0.70 18.62
C PRO A 155 -13.25 0.80 18.87
N VAL A 156 -13.25 1.57 17.78
CA VAL A 156 -13.25 3.04 17.82
C VAL A 156 -14.41 3.59 18.65
N ALA A 157 -15.58 2.93 18.64
CA ALA A 157 -16.75 3.34 19.42
C ALA A 157 -16.48 3.44 20.94
N VAL A 158 -15.61 2.59 21.50
CA VAL A 158 -15.25 2.62 22.93
C VAL A 158 -14.35 3.82 23.26
N LEU A 159 -13.58 4.30 22.27
CA LEU A 159 -12.72 5.48 22.43
C LEU A 159 -13.45 6.80 22.22
N MET A 160 -14.65 6.79 21.64
CA MET A 160 -15.37 8.03 21.30
C MET A 160 -15.67 8.90 22.52
N VAL A 161 -16.19 8.33 23.61
CA VAL A 161 -16.49 9.08 24.84
C VAL A 161 -15.25 9.70 25.48
N PRO A 162 -14.17 8.94 25.78
CA PRO A 162 -12.98 9.53 26.39
C PRO A 162 -12.26 10.49 25.45
N MET A 163 -12.29 10.26 24.13
CA MET A 163 -11.71 11.19 23.16
C MET A 163 -12.48 12.53 23.16
N TYR A 164 -13.82 12.49 23.20
CA TYR A 164 -14.62 13.71 23.33
C TYR A 164 -14.30 14.48 24.62
N GLN A 165 -14.20 13.79 25.76
CA GLN A 165 -13.83 14.44 27.03
C GLN A 165 -12.46 15.11 26.94
N MET A 166 -11.45 14.41 26.38
CA MET A 166 -10.11 14.96 26.20
C MET A 166 -10.11 16.20 25.28
N LEU A 167 -10.87 16.16 24.17
CA LEU A 167 -11.00 17.31 23.27
C LEU A 167 -11.77 18.46 23.92
N SER A 168 -12.78 18.17 24.75
CA SER A 168 -13.52 19.15 25.54
C SER A 168 -12.62 19.88 26.52
N ASP A 169 -11.81 19.14 27.27
CA ASP A 169 -10.90 19.69 28.27
C ASP A 169 -9.83 20.57 27.61
N LEU A 170 -9.42 20.22 26.39
CA LEU A 170 -8.49 20.99 25.58
C LEU A 170 -9.17 22.16 24.84
N GLN A 171 -10.49 22.35 24.96
CA GLN A 171 -11.30 23.32 24.21
C GLN A 171 -11.14 23.21 22.68
N LEU A 172 -10.92 22.00 22.19
CA LEU A 172 -10.68 21.71 20.78
C LEU A 172 -11.94 21.24 20.03
N ILE A 173 -13.08 21.17 20.71
CA ILE A 173 -14.38 20.81 20.11
C ILE A 173 -14.78 21.85 19.05
N ASP A 174 -15.31 21.39 17.92
CA ASP A 174 -15.75 22.19 16.77
C ASP A 174 -14.60 23.03 16.14
N SER A 175 -13.39 22.47 16.10
CA SER A 175 -12.20 23.13 15.56
C SER A 175 -11.42 22.22 14.62
N TYR A 176 -10.74 22.78 13.62
CA TYR A 176 -9.95 22.00 12.65
C TYR A 176 -8.84 21.12 13.28
N LEU A 177 -8.42 21.38 14.52
CA LEU A 177 -7.41 20.61 15.25
C LEU A 177 -7.99 19.46 16.10
N GLY A 178 -9.25 19.57 16.55
CA GLY A 178 -9.94 18.54 17.34
C GLY A 178 -11.05 17.79 16.61
N LEU A 179 -11.49 18.34 15.47
CA LEU A 179 -12.78 18.16 14.78
C LEU A 179 -13.96 18.65 15.60
#